data_AF-A0AAU3JRJ2-F1
#
_entry.id   AF-A0AAU3JRJ2-F1
#
_cell.length_a   1.000
_cell.length_b   1.000
_cell.length_c   1.000
_cell.angle_alpha   90.00
_cell.angle_beta   90.00
_cell.angle_gamma   90.00
#
_symmetry.space_group_name_H-M   'P 1'
#
loop_
_entity.id
_entity.type
_entity.pdbx_description
1 polymer ?
#
loop_
_entity_poly.entity_id
_entity_poly.type
_entity_poly.pdbx_seq_one_letter_code
_entity_poly.pdbx_strand_id
1 'polypeptide(L)'
;MAEDRTKIPTPLRREVLEEAGYACAIPVCRIATVEIAHIEPWSKVKEHTFDNLIALCPNHHTLYDVEKKIPKASVLRYKANLAVLNGRYSDLERRVLEDAVAQRYGMANGMPVPPDPGMRQWTVHRGMGLLLSHLLKDGLIRKGLGPSGGLRVGHQEMEHTYVLTPKGIEFVRQWQDAEPLLE
;
A
#
# COMPACT_ATOMS: atom_id res chain seq x y z
N MET A 1 -25.93 -2.15 -25.03
CA MET A 1 -26.28 -1.46 -23.77
C MET A 1 -26.74 -2.52 -22.78
N ALA A 2 -26.23 -2.52 -21.55
CA ALA A 2 -26.60 -3.51 -20.54
C ALA A 2 -27.88 -3.04 -19.83
N GLU A 3 -29.04 -3.34 -20.41
CA GLU A 3 -30.37 -2.90 -19.95
C GLU A 3 -30.80 -3.48 -18.60
N ASP A 4 -30.01 -4.40 -18.02
CA ASP A 4 -30.29 -5.11 -16.76
C ASP A 4 -29.25 -4.86 -15.65
N ARG A 5 -28.41 -3.81 -15.79
CA ARG A 5 -27.45 -3.45 -14.73
C ARG A 5 -28.12 -2.51 -13.72
N THR A 6 -28.32 -3.01 -12.50
CA THR A 6 -28.74 -2.17 -11.39
C THR A 6 -27.73 -1.05 -11.11
N LYS A 7 -28.21 0.07 -10.58
CA LYS A 7 -27.30 1.13 -10.14
C LYS A 7 -26.54 0.68 -8.90
N ILE A 8 -25.27 1.06 -8.81
CA ILE A 8 -24.46 0.88 -7.59
C ILE A 8 -25.14 1.68 -6.46
N PRO A 9 -25.47 1.05 -5.31
CA PRO A 9 -26.06 1.76 -4.18
C PRO A 9 -25.20 2.95 -3.73
N THR A 10 -25.84 4.07 -3.38
CA THR A 10 -25.14 5.30 -2.96
C THR A 10 -24.16 5.10 -1.80
N PRO A 11 -24.48 4.32 -0.73
CA PRO A 11 -23.53 4.05 0.35
C PRO A 11 -22.27 3.34 -0.15
N LEU A 12 -22.45 2.27 -0.93
CA LEU A 12 -21.33 1.51 -1.51
C LEU A 12 -20.48 2.37 -2.46
N ARG A 13 -21.12 3.22 -3.27
CA ARG A 13 -20.42 4.19 -4.12
C ARG A 13 -19.56 5.15 -3.27
N ARG A 14 -20.08 5.60 -2.13
CA ARG A 14 -19.33 6.49 -1.21
C ARG A 14 -18.12 5.76 -0.64
N GLU A 15 -18.30 4.54 -0.14
CA GLU A 15 -17.20 3.72 0.41
C GLU A 15 -16.06 3.56 -0.60
N VAL A 16 -16.37 3.21 -1.85
CA VAL A 16 -15.35 3.05 -2.91
C VAL A 16 -14.63 4.38 -3.21
N LEU A 17 -15.34 5.51 -3.16
CA LEU A 17 -14.74 6.83 -3.37
C LEU A 17 -13.89 7.27 -2.17
N GLU A 18 -14.32 6.99 -0.95
CA GLU A 18 -13.57 7.27 0.27
C GLU A 18 -12.28 6.44 0.32
N GLU A 19 -12.34 5.16 -0.03
CA GLU A 19 -11.18 4.27 -0.17
C GLU A 19 -10.18 4.77 -1.21
N ALA A 20 -10.65 5.39 -2.29
CA ALA A 20 -9.80 5.96 -3.33
C ALA A 20 -9.42 7.43 -3.08
N GLY A 21 -10.00 8.06 -2.04
CA GLY A 21 -9.70 9.44 -1.66
C GLY A 21 -10.25 10.43 -2.66
N TYR A 22 -11.39 10.10 -3.26
CA TYR A 22 -12.05 10.82 -4.35
C TYR A 22 -11.12 11.06 -5.55
N ALA A 23 -10.17 10.15 -5.78
CA ALA A 23 -9.16 10.25 -6.83
C ALA A 23 -8.96 8.90 -7.54
N CYS A 24 -8.43 8.94 -8.76
CA CYS A 24 -8.12 7.74 -9.52
C CYS A 24 -7.21 6.79 -8.72
N ALA A 25 -7.55 5.50 -8.69
CA ALA A 25 -6.82 4.48 -7.96
C ALA A 25 -5.46 4.13 -8.57
N ILE A 26 -5.18 4.54 -9.82
CA ILE A 26 -3.85 4.38 -10.41
C ILE A 26 -2.86 5.28 -9.66
N PRO A 27 -1.79 4.73 -9.04
CA PRO A 27 -0.97 5.46 -8.06
C PRO A 27 -0.40 6.79 -8.53
N VAL A 28 0.01 6.87 -9.80
CA VAL A 28 0.62 8.07 -10.39
C VAL A 28 -0.39 9.06 -10.97
N CYS A 29 -1.67 8.67 -11.09
CA CYS A 29 -2.69 9.49 -11.76
C CYS A 29 -3.41 10.43 -10.80
N ARG A 30 -4.08 9.87 -9.78
CA ARG A 30 -4.78 10.59 -8.70
C ARG A 30 -5.69 11.77 -9.12
N ILE A 31 -6.14 11.84 -10.38
CA ILE A 31 -7.10 12.86 -10.83
C ILE A 31 -8.47 12.63 -10.17
N ALA A 32 -9.15 13.71 -9.78
CA ALA A 32 -10.41 13.65 -9.05
C ALA A 32 -11.63 13.22 -9.89
N THR A 33 -11.54 13.36 -11.22
CA THR A 33 -12.61 12.95 -12.14
C THR A 33 -12.60 11.43 -12.29
N VAL A 34 -13.45 10.74 -11.53
CA VAL A 34 -13.50 9.27 -11.46
C VAL A 34 -14.88 8.67 -11.73
N GLU A 35 -14.83 7.46 -12.25
CA GLU A 35 -15.92 6.54 -12.47
C GLU A 35 -15.65 5.26 -11.64
N ILE A 36 -16.72 4.51 -11.31
CA ILE A 36 -16.56 3.23 -10.61
C ILE A 36 -16.54 2.11 -11.64
N ALA A 37 -15.42 1.43 -11.69
CA ALA A 37 -15.19 0.25 -12.51
C ALA A 37 -15.43 -1.03 -11.70
N HIS A 38 -15.93 -2.06 -12.37
CA HIS A 38 -15.96 -3.42 -11.83
C HIS A 38 -14.63 -4.13 -12.14
N ILE A 39 -14.01 -4.76 -11.15
CA ILE A 39 -12.75 -5.50 -11.35
C ILE A 39 -13.04 -6.82 -12.10
N GLU A 40 -13.96 -7.65 -11.62
CA GLU A 40 -14.60 -8.72 -12.39
C GLU A 40 -15.87 -8.16 -13.06
N PRO A 41 -16.00 -8.26 -14.40
CA PRO A 41 -17.09 -7.64 -15.13
C PRO A 41 -18.48 -8.04 -14.64
N TRP A 42 -19.42 -7.07 -14.65
CA TRP A 42 -20.83 -7.27 -14.32
C TRP A 42 -21.46 -8.47 -15.05
N SER A 43 -21.07 -8.71 -16.30
CA SER A 43 -21.60 -9.84 -17.10
C SER A 43 -21.38 -11.21 -16.47
N LYS A 44 -20.38 -11.34 -15.59
CA LYS A 44 -20.06 -12.59 -14.87
C LYS A 44 -20.63 -12.63 -13.46
N VAL A 45 -20.44 -11.57 -12.68
CA VAL A 45 -20.78 -11.57 -11.24
C VAL A 45 -22.21 -11.10 -10.97
N LYS A 46 -22.76 -10.21 -11.81
CA LYS A 46 -24.09 -9.62 -11.67
C LYS A 46 -24.41 -9.06 -10.28
N GLU A 47 -23.38 -8.62 -9.56
CA GLU A 47 -23.48 -8.04 -8.23
C GLU A 47 -22.55 -6.83 -8.07
N HIS A 48 -22.81 -6.05 -7.02
CA HIS A 48 -21.97 -4.95 -6.58
C HIS A 48 -21.42 -5.28 -5.20
N THR A 49 -20.14 -5.59 -5.12
CA THR A 49 -19.43 -5.81 -3.86
C THR A 49 -18.29 -4.82 -3.75
N PHE A 50 -18.00 -4.36 -2.53
CA PHE A 50 -16.93 -3.38 -2.30
C PHE A 50 -15.59 -3.85 -2.87
N ASP A 51 -15.25 -5.12 -2.65
CA ASP A 51 -14.01 -5.75 -3.12
C ASP A 51 -13.89 -5.81 -4.64
N ASN A 52 -15.02 -5.84 -5.34
CA ASN A 52 -15.07 -5.93 -6.80
C ASN A 52 -15.23 -4.55 -7.49
N LEU A 53 -15.20 -3.45 -6.73
CA LEU A 53 -15.35 -2.09 -7.26
C LEU A 53 -14.10 -1.26 -7.00
N ILE A 54 -13.71 -0.45 -7.97
CA ILE A 54 -12.55 0.45 -7.88
C ILE A 54 -12.82 1.78 -8.59
N ALA A 55 -12.31 2.89 -8.05
CA ALA A 55 -12.45 4.21 -8.68
C ALA A 55 -11.32 4.47 -9.70
N LEU A 56 -11.66 4.68 -10.96
CA LEU A 56 -10.71 4.98 -12.04
C LEU A 56 -11.14 6.25 -12.78
N CYS A 57 -10.19 7.05 -13.28
CA CYS A 57 -10.56 8.13 -14.20
C CYS A 57 -11.02 7.58 -15.55
N PRO A 58 -11.78 8.34 -16.36
CA PRO A 58 -12.31 7.85 -17.64
C PRO A 58 -11.24 7.25 -18.57
N ASN A 59 -10.03 7.82 -18.58
CA ASN A 59 -8.91 7.31 -19.37
C ASN A 59 -8.45 5.94 -18.88
N HIS A 60 -8.17 5.79 -17.58
CA HIS A 60 -7.70 4.51 -17.03
C HIS A 60 -8.81 3.46 -16.99
N HIS A 61 -10.06 3.86 -16.84
CA HIS A 61 -11.21 2.98 -16.97
C HIS A 61 -11.30 2.39 -18.39
N THR A 62 -11.12 3.23 -19.42
CA THR A 62 -11.08 2.79 -20.83
C THR A 62 -9.88 1.88 -21.10
N LEU A 63 -8.68 2.25 -20.63
CA LEU A 63 -7.48 1.42 -20.76
C LEU A 63 -7.63 0.04 -20.10
N TYR A 64 -8.38 -0.02 -18.99
CA TYR A 64 -8.65 -1.26 -18.29
C TYR A 64 -9.74 -2.09 -18.97
N ASP A 65 -10.94 -1.53 -19.14
CA ASP A 65 -12.11 -2.33 -19.51
C ASP A 65 -12.27 -2.50 -21.02
N VAL A 66 -11.91 -1.49 -21.82
CA VAL A 66 -12.09 -1.53 -23.28
C VAL A 66 -10.82 -2.02 -23.96
N GLU A 67 -9.69 -1.35 -23.70
CA GLU A 67 -8.44 -1.64 -24.42
C GLU A 67 -7.64 -2.81 -23.83
N LYS A 68 -7.99 -3.26 -22.62
CA LYS A 68 -7.29 -4.34 -21.89
C LYS A 68 -5.76 -4.15 -21.77
N LYS A 69 -5.29 -2.89 -21.78
CA LYS A 69 -3.88 -2.52 -21.62
C LYS A 69 -3.42 -2.57 -20.16
N ILE A 70 -4.35 -2.43 -19.22
CA ILE A 70 -4.10 -2.62 -17.78
C ILE A 70 -4.60 -4.02 -17.41
N PRO A 71 -3.73 -4.94 -16.95
CA PRO A 71 -4.17 -6.27 -16.53
C PRO A 71 -5.04 -6.21 -15.27
N LYS A 72 -6.03 -7.11 -15.16
CA LYS A 72 -6.86 -7.27 -13.95
C LYS A 72 -6.02 -7.48 -12.69
N ALA A 73 -4.94 -8.26 -12.79
CA ALA A 73 -4.00 -8.47 -11.68
C ALA A 73 -3.41 -7.15 -11.15
N SER A 74 -3.11 -6.20 -12.03
CA SER A 74 -2.64 -4.87 -11.62
C SER A 74 -3.74 -4.07 -10.93
N VAL A 75 -4.98 -4.13 -11.43
CA VAL A 75 -6.13 -3.46 -10.79
C VAL A 75 -6.41 -4.01 -9.40
N LEU A 76 -6.33 -5.34 -9.21
CA LEU A 76 -6.43 -5.98 -7.89
C LEU A 76 -5.34 -5.47 -6.94
N ARG A 77 -4.10 -5.36 -7.42
CA ARG A 77 -3.01 -4.77 -6.63
C ARG A 77 -3.28 -3.31 -6.27
N TYR A 78 -3.82 -2.51 -7.20
CA TYR A 78 -4.17 -1.12 -6.91
C TYR A 78 -5.28 -1.02 -5.86
N LYS A 79 -6.32 -1.86 -5.94
CA LYS A 79 -7.38 -1.95 -4.94
C LYS A 79 -6.83 -2.31 -3.55
N ALA A 80 -6.02 -3.37 -3.46
CA ALA A 80 -5.38 -3.75 -2.20
C ALA A 80 -4.48 -2.64 -1.63
N ASN A 81 -3.81 -1.90 -2.50
CA ASN A 81 -2.97 -0.76 -2.11
C ASN A 81 -3.77 0.44 -1.62
N LEU A 82 -5.01 0.67 -2.08
CA LEU A 82 -5.81 1.81 -1.63
C LEU A 82 -6.07 1.76 -0.12
N ALA A 83 -6.31 0.57 0.42
CA ALA A 83 -6.48 0.38 1.86
C ALA A 83 -5.23 0.79 2.69
N VAL A 84 -4.02 0.73 2.10
CA VAL A 84 -2.76 1.21 2.71
C VAL A 84 -2.52 2.69 2.42
N LEU A 85 -2.72 3.10 1.15
CA LEU A 85 -2.02 4.22 0.52
C LEU A 85 -2.86 5.47 0.34
N ASN A 86 -4.10 5.48 0.80
CA ASN A 86 -4.98 6.60 0.54
C ASN A 86 -4.72 7.82 1.46
N GLY A 87 -3.46 8.26 1.45
CA GLY A 87 -2.93 9.43 2.15
C GLY A 87 -2.28 9.15 3.51
N ARG A 88 -2.45 7.95 4.06
CA ARG A 88 -1.97 7.62 5.42
C ARG A 88 -0.44 7.57 5.53
N TYR A 89 0.23 7.03 4.51
CA TYR A 89 1.69 6.92 4.47
C TYR A 89 2.26 7.76 3.34
N SER A 90 3.31 8.52 3.65
CA SER A 90 4.09 9.27 2.67
C SER A 90 4.83 8.35 1.69
N ASP A 91 5.40 8.89 0.60
CA ASP A 91 6.21 8.08 -0.33
C ASP A 91 7.41 7.43 0.37
N LEU A 92 8.02 8.10 1.37
CA LEU A 92 9.10 7.52 2.14
C LEU A 92 8.62 6.32 2.97
N GLU A 93 7.52 6.48 3.69
CA GLU A 93 6.94 5.41 4.51
C GLU A 93 6.53 4.21 3.66
N ARG A 94 5.98 4.47 2.47
CA ARG A 94 5.70 3.45 1.47
C ARG A 94 6.97 2.70 1.05
N ARG A 95 8.06 3.41 0.75
CA ARG A 95 9.35 2.79 0.39
C ARG A 95 9.92 1.93 1.52
N VAL A 96 9.76 2.35 2.78
CA VAL A 96 10.15 1.54 3.96
C VAL A 96 9.38 0.21 3.98
N LEU A 97 8.08 0.23 3.71
CA LEU A 97 7.28 -0.98 3.61
C LEU A 97 7.68 -1.84 2.39
N GLU A 98 7.99 -1.23 1.23
CA GLU A 98 8.47 -1.95 0.05
C GLU A 98 9.81 -2.65 0.31
N ASP A 99 10.73 -1.94 0.96
CA ASP A 99 12.03 -2.47 1.35
C ASP A 99 11.88 -3.65 2.33
N ALA A 100 10.92 -3.56 3.26
CA ALA A 100 10.57 -4.67 4.13
C ALA A 100 10.10 -5.93 3.38
N VAL A 101 9.41 -5.77 2.25
CA VAL A 101 9.04 -6.89 1.36
C VAL A 101 10.29 -7.43 0.64
N ALA A 102 11.12 -6.53 0.10
CA ALA A 102 12.30 -6.89 -0.69
C ALA A 102 13.34 -7.68 0.14
N GLN A 103 13.50 -7.34 1.43
CA GLN A 103 14.40 -8.03 2.35
C GLN A 103 13.98 -9.47 2.69
N ARG A 104 12.87 -10.01 2.16
CA ARG A 104 12.54 -11.45 2.26
C ARG A 104 13.45 -12.34 1.41
N TYR A 105 14.17 -11.77 0.43
CA TYR A 105 15.15 -12.48 -0.40
C TYR A 105 16.46 -11.69 -0.47
N GLY A 106 17.22 -11.70 0.64
CA GLY A 106 18.62 -11.30 0.57
C GLY A 106 19.41 -12.31 -0.27
N MET A 107 20.17 -11.84 -1.24
CA MET A 107 21.18 -12.67 -1.92
C MET A 107 22.53 -12.39 -1.26
N ALA A 108 23.10 -13.38 -0.58
CA ALA A 108 24.50 -13.32 -0.13
C ALA A 108 25.27 -14.44 -0.80
N ASN A 109 26.38 -14.11 -1.47
CA ASN A 109 27.22 -15.06 -2.18
C ASN A 109 26.45 -15.93 -3.21
N GLY A 110 25.42 -15.36 -3.85
CA GLY A 110 24.59 -16.06 -4.85
C GLY A 110 23.59 -17.06 -4.26
N MET A 111 23.42 -17.09 -2.93
CA MET A 111 22.45 -17.95 -2.25
C MET A 111 21.34 -17.11 -1.59
N PRO A 112 20.09 -17.59 -1.57
CA PRO A 112 19.02 -16.98 -0.79
C PRO A 112 19.38 -17.06 0.71
N VAL A 113 19.50 -15.92 1.36
CA VAL A 113 19.63 -15.81 2.81
C VAL A 113 18.22 -15.90 3.40
N PRO A 114 17.96 -16.82 4.34
CA PRO A 114 16.68 -16.86 5.03
C PRO A 114 16.43 -15.52 5.72
N PRO A 115 15.18 -15.02 5.74
CA PRO A 115 14.88 -13.70 6.29
C PRO A 115 15.26 -13.68 7.78
N ASP A 116 16.33 -12.97 8.13
CA ASP A 116 16.70 -12.72 9.51
C ASP A 116 15.70 -11.73 10.12
N PRO A 117 14.91 -12.11 11.14
CA PRO A 117 14.02 -11.19 11.85
C PRO A 117 14.76 -10.00 12.47
N GLY A 118 16.07 -10.12 12.72
CA GLY A 118 16.93 -9.09 13.30
C GLY A 118 17.42 -8.01 12.33
N MET A 119 17.30 -8.21 11.01
CA MET A 119 17.85 -7.28 10.01
C MET A 119 16.89 -6.20 9.50
N ARG A 120 15.62 -6.22 9.92
CA ARG A 120 14.60 -5.27 9.43
C ARG A 120 14.69 -3.94 10.16
N GLN A 121 15.81 -3.27 9.98
CA GLN A 121 16.10 -2.00 10.62
C GLN A 121 16.41 -0.91 9.60
N TRP A 122 15.84 0.27 9.83
CA TRP A 122 16.17 1.48 9.08
C TRP A 122 16.76 2.49 10.03
N THR A 123 18.00 2.89 9.77
CA THR A 123 18.64 3.99 10.47
C THR A 123 18.46 5.25 9.65
N VAL A 124 17.84 6.27 10.24
CA VAL A 124 17.64 7.58 9.63
C VAL A 124 18.23 8.65 10.51
N HIS A 125 18.66 9.76 9.92
CA HIS A 125 19.08 10.92 10.67
C HIS A 125 17.94 11.41 11.59
N ARG A 126 18.27 11.89 12.80
CA ARG A 126 17.31 12.29 13.84
C ARG A 126 16.23 13.23 13.32
N GLY A 127 16.63 14.23 12.51
CA GLY A 127 15.72 15.21 11.91
C GLY A 127 14.71 14.60 10.91
N MET A 128 15.01 13.43 10.35
CA MET A 128 14.13 12.71 9.42
C MET A 128 13.15 11.78 10.14
N GLY A 129 13.27 11.59 11.46
CA GLY A 129 12.39 10.70 12.22
C GLY A 129 10.90 11.04 12.13
N LEU A 130 10.56 12.32 11.89
CA LEU A 130 9.18 12.76 11.67
C LEU A 130 8.56 12.15 10.40
N LEU A 131 9.38 11.88 9.38
CA LEU A 131 8.93 11.35 8.10
C LEU A 131 8.41 9.91 8.21
N LEU A 132 8.69 9.21 9.32
CA LEU A 132 8.21 7.85 9.60
C LEU A 132 7.09 7.83 10.66
N SER A 133 6.50 9.00 10.95
CA SER A 133 5.61 9.14 12.11
C SER A 133 4.27 8.44 11.97
N HIS A 134 3.74 8.21 10.76
CA HIS A 134 2.50 7.45 10.59
C HIS A 134 2.76 5.97 10.85
N LEU A 135 3.82 5.39 10.28
CA LEU A 135 4.21 3.99 10.57
C LEU A 135 4.41 3.74 12.07
N LEU A 136 4.96 4.73 12.79
CA LEU A 136 5.10 4.68 14.25
C LEU A 136 3.76 4.74 14.98
N LYS A 137 2.92 5.73 14.63
CA LYS A 137 1.58 5.91 15.25
C LYS A 137 0.70 4.68 15.07
N ASP A 138 0.83 4.02 13.92
CA ASP A 138 0.03 2.85 13.55
C ASP A 138 0.58 1.54 14.11
N GLY A 139 1.74 1.64 14.77
CA GLY A 139 2.41 0.52 15.42
C GLY A 139 3.03 -0.47 14.45
N LEU A 140 3.25 -0.09 13.19
CA LEU A 140 3.90 -0.95 12.19
C LEU A 140 5.42 -1.02 12.41
N ILE A 141 6.01 0.08 12.87
CA ILE A 141 7.42 0.14 13.28
C ILE A 141 7.55 0.66 14.71
N ARG A 142 8.69 0.39 15.35
CA ARG A 142 9.07 0.94 16.65
C ARG A 142 10.52 1.37 16.64
N LYS A 143 10.93 2.24 17.57
CA LYS A 143 12.36 2.51 17.77
C LYS A 143 13.06 1.23 18.24
N GLY A 144 14.16 0.90 17.58
CA GLY A 144 15.06 -0.20 17.94
C GLY A 144 16.29 0.31 18.68
N LEU A 145 17.13 -0.62 19.12
CA LEU A 145 18.50 -0.29 19.51
C LEU A 145 19.28 -0.09 18.22
N GLY A 146 19.87 1.09 18.04
CA GLY A 146 20.75 1.35 16.91
C GLY A 146 22.07 0.58 17.03
N PRO A 147 22.84 0.48 15.94
CA PRO A 147 24.16 -0.12 15.99
C PRO A 147 25.03 0.54 17.07
N SER A 148 25.78 -0.27 17.81
CA SER A 148 26.68 0.22 18.85
C SER A 148 27.69 1.20 18.23
N GLY A 149 27.67 2.46 18.69
CA GLY A 149 28.54 3.51 18.15
C GLY A 149 27.92 4.38 17.04
N GLY A 150 26.58 4.47 16.94
CA GLY A 150 25.89 5.39 16.04
C GLY A 150 26.39 6.85 16.12
N LEU A 151 26.14 7.64 15.08
CA LEU A 151 26.72 8.97 14.96
C LEU A 151 26.27 9.90 16.11
N ARG A 152 27.23 10.44 16.86
CA ARG A 152 26.98 11.38 17.96
C ARG A 152 27.67 12.71 17.69
N VAL A 153 26.96 13.81 17.94
CA VAL A 153 27.54 15.17 17.96
C VAL A 153 27.39 15.68 19.39
N GLY A 154 28.51 15.74 20.12
CA GLY A 154 28.51 15.96 21.56
C GLY A 154 27.75 14.85 22.30
N HIS A 155 26.79 15.23 23.14
CA HIS A 155 25.96 14.27 23.89
C HIS A 155 24.71 13.81 23.12
N GLN A 156 24.41 14.39 21.95
CA GLN A 156 23.20 14.08 21.20
C GLN A 156 23.45 12.94 20.21
N GLU A 157 22.52 11.99 20.19
CA GLU A 157 22.42 10.96 19.16
C GLU A 157 21.83 11.58 17.90
N MET A 158 22.51 11.43 16.77
CA MET A 158 22.13 12.04 15.49
C MET A 158 21.33 11.09 14.61
N GLU A 159 21.11 9.87 15.07
CA GLU A 159 20.46 8.81 14.30
C GLU A 159 19.36 8.14 15.13
N HIS A 160 18.31 7.70 14.45
CA HIS A 160 17.29 6.85 15.03
C HIS A 160 17.20 5.58 14.21
N THR A 161 17.21 4.43 14.89
CA THR A 161 16.97 3.14 14.28
C THR A 161 15.54 2.70 14.54
N TYR A 162 14.86 2.28 13.48
CA TYR A 162 13.50 1.77 13.52
C TYR A 162 13.46 0.32 13.08
N VAL A 163 12.67 -0.50 13.76
CA VAL A 163 12.45 -1.91 13.42
C VAL A 163 10.98 -2.20 13.21
N LEU A 164 10.67 -3.17 12.35
CA LEU A 164 9.31 -3.68 12.20
C LEU A 164 8.79 -4.31 13.51
N THR A 165 7.51 -4.10 13.78
CA THR A 165 6.79 -4.81 14.85
C THR A 165 6.17 -6.10 14.32
N PRO A 166 5.68 -7.02 15.19
CA PRO A 166 4.88 -8.15 14.73
C PRO A 166 3.67 -7.73 13.86
N LYS A 167 2.96 -6.65 14.26
CA LYS A 167 1.87 -6.06 13.46
C LYS A 167 2.35 -5.60 12.09
N GLY A 168 3.51 -4.93 12.02
CA GLY A 168 4.12 -4.51 10.77
C GLY A 168 4.52 -5.69 9.87
N ILE A 169 5.01 -6.79 10.45
CA ILE A 169 5.38 -8.00 9.70
C ILE A 169 4.13 -8.62 9.04
N GLU A 170 3.04 -8.73 9.80
CA GLU A 170 1.78 -9.27 9.30
C GLU A 170 1.17 -8.36 8.23
N PHE A 171 1.15 -7.04 8.47
CA PHE A 171 0.70 -6.04 7.51
C PHE A 171 1.45 -6.16 6.18
N VAL A 172 2.79 -6.24 6.22
CA VAL A 172 3.62 -6.38 5.02
C VAL A 172 3.34 -7.71 4.29
N ARG A 173 3.05 -8.79 5.03
CA ARG A 173 2.67 -10.08 4.43
C ARG A 173 1.34 -9.97 3.68
N GLN A 174 0.30 -9.47 4.35
CA GLN A 174 -1.02 -9.28 3.75
C GLN A 174 -0.95 -8.37 2.53
N TRP A 175 -0.19 -7.29 2.63
CA TRP A 175 0.04 -6.37 1.53
C TRP A 175 0.71 -7.01 0.31
N GLN A 176 1.70 -7.88 0.54
CA GLN A 176 2.37 -8.64 -0.52
C GLN A 176 1.42 -9.61 -1.22
N ASP A 177 0.60 -10.31 -0.43
CA ASP A 177 -0.28 -11.38 -0.89
C ASP A 177 -1.62 -10.85 -1.44
N ALA A 178 -1.81 -9.53 -1.40
CA ALA A 178 -3.08 -8.85 -1.69
C ALA A 178 -4.25 -9.39 -0.82
N GLU A 179 -3.95 -9.79 0.41
CA GLU A 179 -4.94 -10.09 1.44
C GLU A 179 -5.47 -8.79 2.06
N PRO A 180 -6.70 -8.79 2.63
CA PRO A 180 -7.21 -7.67 3.42
C PRO A 180 -6.24 -7.32 4.54
N LEU A 181 -5.95 -6.03 4.71
CA LEU A 181 -5.04 -5.54 5.74
C LEU A 181 -5.79 -5.42 7.07
N LEU A 182 -5.13 -5.79 8.16
CA LEU A 182 -5.71 -5.66 9.51
C LEU A 182 -6.21 -4.24 9.81
N GLU A 183 -7.40 -4.17 10.43
CA GLU A 183 -8.00 -2.94 10.98
C GLU A 183 -7.17 -2.31 12.13
#